data_AF-A0A0V1KMJ7-F1
#
_entry.id   AF-A0A0V1KMJ7-F1
#
_cell.length_a   1.000
_cell.length_b   1.000
_cell.length_c   1.000
_cell.angle_alpha   90.00
_cell.angle_beta   90.00
_cell.angle_gamma   90.00
#
_symmetry.space_group_name_H-M   'P 1'
#
loop_
_entity.id
_entity.type
_entity.pdbx_description
1 polymer ?
#
loop_
_entity_poly.entity_id
_entity_poly.type
_entity_poly.pdbx_seq_one_letter_code
_entity_poly.pdbx_strand_id
1 'polypeptide(L)'
;MYHQLINRKFLAQAIRYQEPFIYANNLSPEFLNQHVELSNLIMGAQIRVTPFLEHAKFATKAVANIQAFGKHTKSYSDMYARVLKNKFAANIRIWAPSDARSKSICKGQYHL
;
A
#
# COMPACT_ATOMS: atom_id res chain seq x y z
N MET A 1 -27.26 -1.48 -10.76
CA MET A 1 -26.43 -1.34 -9.54
C MET A 1 -25.01 -1.74 -9.91
N TYR A 2 -24.15 -0.78 -10.22
CA TYR A 2 -22.81 -1.02 -10.78
C TYR A 2 -21.91 -1.68 -9.72
N HIS A 3 -21.60 -2.97 -9.90
CA HIS A 3 -20.49 -3.63 -9.23
C HIS A 3 -19.20 -2.88 -9.61
N GLN A 4 -18.64 -2.08 -8.69
CA GLN A 4 -17.33 -1.47 -8.87
C GLN A 4 -16.26 -2.56 -8.82
N LEU A 5 -16.01 -3.15 -9.99
CA LEU A 5 -14.73 -3.71 -10.39
C LEU A 5 -13.61 -2.76 -9.95
N ILE A 6 -12.67 -3.27 -9.14
CA ILE A 6 -11.37 -2.69 -8.78
C ILE A 6 -11.16 -1.28 -9.36
N ASN A 7 -11.29 -0.25 -8.53
CA ASN A 7 -11.07 1.12 -8.98
C ASN A 7 -9.57 1.34 -9.28
N ARG A 8 -9.22 1.16 -10.56
CA ARG A 8 -7.84 1.21 -11.07
C ARG A 8 -7.15 2.54 -10.79
N LYS A 9 -7.90 3.65 -10.67
CA LYS A 9 -7.35 4.98 -10.35
C LYS A 9 -6.77 5.00 -8.94
N PHE A 10 -7.53 4.56 -7.94
CA PHE A 10 -7.05 4.48 -6.56
C PHE A 10 -5.92 3.48 -6.38
N LEU A 11 -5.92 2.40 -7.17
CA LEU A 11 -4.81 1.44 -7.16
C LEU A 11 -3.52 2.08 -7.69
N ALA A 12 -3.58 2.79 -8.81
CA ALA A 12 -2.42 3.46 -9.39
C ALA A 12 -1.82 4.49 -8.43
N GLN A 13 -2.68 5.29 -7.80
CA GLN A 13 -2.29 6.25 -6.77
C GLN A 13 -1.59 5.56 -5.58
N ALA A 14 -2.18 4.49 -5.05
CA ALA A 14 -1.62 3.74 -3.92
C ALA A 14 -0.27 3.08 -4.24
N ILE A 15 -0.13 2.51 -5.45
CA ILE A 15 1.11 1.90 -5.92
C ILE A 15 2.20 2.96 -6.11
N ARG A 16 1.83 4.17 -6.57
CA ARG A 16 2.79 5.26 -6.78
C ARG A 16 3.52 5.62 -5.49
N TYR A 17 2.88 5.53 -4.31
CA TYR A 17 3.53 5.74 -3.01
C TYR A 17 4.66 4.78 -2.69
N GLN A 18 4.69 3.61 -3.34
CA GLN A 18 5.76 2.65 -3.15
C GLN A 18 6.97 2.93 -4.05
N GLU A 19 6.91 3.97 -4.90
CA GLU A 19 7.96 4.32 -5.87
C GLU A 19 8.51 3.08 -6.62
N PRO A 20 7.65 2.21 -7.18
CA PRO A 20 8.12 0.98 -7.81
C PRO A 20 8.85 1.28 -9.12
N PHE A 21 9.77 0.40 -9.49
CA PHE A 21 10.32 0.38 -10.84
C PHE A 21 9.28 -0.21 -11.81
N ILE A 22 8.90 0.57 -12.81
CA ILE A 22 7.87 0.20 -13.79
C ILE A 22 8.53 0.01 -15.15
N TYR A 23 8.32 -1.17 -15.71
CA TYR A 23 8.69 -1.50 -17.07
C TYR A 23 7.40 -1.65 -17.89
N ALA A 24 7.20 -0.78 -18.86
CA ALA A 24 6.03 -0.80 -19.74
C ALA A 24 6.47 -0.72 -21.20
N ASN A 25 5.97 -1.62 -22.04
CA ASN A 25 6.21 -1.62 -23.48
C ASN A 25 4.96 -1.11 -24.21
N ASN A 26 5.14 -0.21 -25.19
CA ASN A 26 4.12 0.26 -26.13
C ASN A 26 2.79 0.73 -25.50
N LEU A 27 2.83 1.79 -24.69
CA LEU A 27 1.63 2.48 -24.22
C LEU A 27 1.25 3.61 -25.17
N SER A 28 0.01 3.59 -25.69
CA SER A 28 -0.44 4.64 -26.60
C SER A 28 -0.68 5.96 -25.84
N PRO A 29 -0.36 7.13 -26.44
CA PRO A 29 -0.60 8.43 -25.81
C PRO A 29 -2.08 8.66 -25.44
N GLU A 30 -3.00 8.14 -26.25
CA GLU A 30 -4.44 8.27 -26.03
C GLU A 30 -4.88 7.55 -24.75
N PHE A 31 -4.33 6.35 -24.50
CA PHE A 31 -4.61 5.57 -23.30
C PHE A 31 -4.08 6.26 -22.04
N LEU A 32 -2.88 6.86 -22.12
CA LEU A 32 -2.28 7.60 -21.01
C LEU A 32 -3.08 8.85 -20.65
N ASN A 33 -3.57 9.58 -21.66
CA ASN A 33 -4.40 10.77 -21.46
C ASN A 33 -5.76 10.44 -20.82
N GLN A 34 -6.35 9.28 -21.15
CA GLN A 34 -7.59 8.82 -20.52
C GLN A 34 -7.40 8.38 -19.05
N HIS A 35 -6.18 8.00 -18.68
CA HIS A 35 -5.86 7.44 -17.36
C HIS A 35 -4.72 8.19 -16.68
N VAL A 36 -4.98 9.45 -16.33
CA VAL A 36 -4.00 10.37 -15.69
C VAL A 36 -3.27 9.76 -14.50
N GLU A 37 -3.94 9.02 -13.61
CA GLU A 37 -3.28 8.37 -12.46
C GLU A 37 -2.29 7.27 -12.87
N LEU A 38 -2.60 6.51 -13.94
CA LEU A 38 -1.66 5.52 -14.49
C LEU A 38 -0.50 6.22 -15.18
N SER A 39 -0.76 7.29 -15.93
CA SER A 39 0.29 8.10 -16.55
C SER A 39 1.25 8.67 -15.49
N ASN A 40 0.70 9.24 -14.42
CA ASN A 40 1.47 9.76 -13.29
C ASN A 40 2.33 8.70 -12.60
N LEU A 41 1.78 7.48 -12.48
CA LEU A 41 2.50 6.34 -11.93
C LEU A 41 3.69 5.96 -12.82
N ILE A 42 3.50 5.87 -14.14
CA ILE A 42 4.54 5.50 -15.11
C ILE A 42 5.62 6.58 -15.24
N MET A 43 5.21 7.85 -15.27
CA MET A 43 6.13 8.98 -15.41
C MET A 43 6.91 9.31 -14.13
N GLY A 44 6.66 8.59 -13.03
CA GLY A 44 7.37 8.80 -11.77
C GLY A 44 7.08 10.17 -11.14
N ALA A 45 5.86 10.68 -11.28
CA ALA A 45 5.49 11.97 -10.70
C ALA A 45 5.68 11.96 -9.17
N GLN A 46 6.40 12.95 -8.64
CA GLN A 46 6.74 13.02 -7.22
C GLN A 46 5.47 13.10 -6.34
N ILE A 47 5.47 12.31 -5.27
CA ILE A 47 4.42 12.34 -4.25
C ILE A 47 4.86 13.26 -3.11
N ARG A 48 4.01 14.24 -2.77
CA ARG A 48 4.22 15.19 -1.67
C ARG A 48 3.30 14.96 -0.47
N VAL A 49 2.81 13.74 -0.28
CA VAL A 49 1.89 13.39 0.82
C VAL A 49 2.64 12.57 1.85
N THR A 50 2.28 12.72 3.14
CA THR A 50 3.01 12.00 4.19
C THR A 50 2.86 10.48 4.02
N PRO A 51 3.89 9.68 4.33
CA PRO A 51 3.99 8.27 3.92
C PRO A 51 2.88 7.31 4.41
N PHE A 52 1.94 7.76 5.24
CA PHE A 52 0.89 6.91 5.85
C PHE A 52 -0.51 7.53 5.89
N LEU A 53 -0.73 8.68 5.26
CA LEU A 53 -2.05 9.31 5.22
C LEU A 53 -3.04 8.50 4.36
N GLU A 54 -2.57 7.92 3.26
CA GLU A 54 -3.43 7.17 2.33
C GLU A 54 -3.31 5.64 2.50
N HIS A 55 -4.46 4.97 2.48
CA HIS A 55 -4.61 3.53 2.32
C HIS A 55 -5.73 3.30 1.32
N ALA A 56 -5.62 2.27 0.48
CA ALA A 56 -6.61 2.00 -0.54
C ALA A 56 -7.44 0.77 -0.19
N LYS A 57 -8.77 0.93 -0.24
CA LYS A 57 -9.74 -0.15 -0.03
C LYS A 57 -10.33 -0.55 -1.36
N PHE A 58 -10.42 -1.85 -1.59
CA PHE A 58 -10.91 -2.42 -2.84
C PHE A 58 -11.93 -3.51 -2.54
N ALA A 59 -12.99 -3.56 -3.34
CA ALA A 59 -13.91 -4.69 -3.37
C ALA A 59 -13.58 -5.56 -4.59
N THR A 60 -13.48 -6.87 -4.37
CA THR A 60 -13.41 -7.83 -5.47
C THR A 60 -14.80 -8.18 -5.98
N LYS A 61 -14.88 -8.75 -7.19
CA LYS A 61 -16.13 -9.33 -7.72
C LYS A 61 -16.73 -10.40 -6.79
N ALA A 62 -15.92 -11.02 -5.95
CA ALA A 62 -16.31 -12.05 -4.99
C ALA A 62 -16.68 -11.50 -3.59
N VAL A 63 -16.98 -10.20 -3.45
CA VAL A 63 -17.38 -9.56 -2.17
C VAL A 63 -16.31 -9.65 -1.07
N ALA A 64 -15.06 -9.93 -1.41
CA ALA A 64 -13.94 -9.81 -0.49
C ALA A 64 -13.43 -8.36 -0.47
N ASN A 65 -13.32 -7.79 0.74
CA ASN A 65 -12.75 -6.47 0.99
C ASN A 65 -11.24 -6.58 1.17
N ILE A 66 -10.49 -5.94 0.29
CA ILE A 66 -9.02 -5.90 0.32
C ILE A 66 -8.58 -4.50 0.71
N GLN A 67 -7.59 -4.40 1.58
CA GLN A 67 -6.93 -3.14 1.93
C GLN A 67 -5.44 -3.24 1.61
N ALA A 68 -4.92 -2.29 0.85
CA ALA A 68 -3.49 -2.17 0.59
C ALA A 68 -2.90 -1.08 1.48
N PHE A 69 -1.85 -1.46 2.21
CA PHE A 69 -1.05 -0.55 3.02
C PHE A 69 0.38 -0.58 2.50
N GLY A 70 0.95 0.60 2.28
CA GLY A 70 2.31 0.77 1.81
C GLY A 70 3.04 1.81 2.66
N LYS A 71 4.38 1.78 2.59
CA LYS A 71 5.25 2.73 3.28
C LYS A 71 6.31 3.23 2.31
N HIS A 72 6.58 4.53 2.32
CA HIS A 72 7.68 5.10 1.55
C HIS A 72 9.03 4.77 2.21
N THR A 73 10.07 4.56 1.40
CA THR A 73 11.48 4.38 1.82
C THR A 73 11.97 5.42 2.85
N LYS A 74 11.58 6.69 2.70
CA LYS A 74 11.93 7.81 3.60
C LYS A 74 11.24 7.76 4.96
N SER A 75 10.29 6.85 5.16
CA SER A 75 9.57 6.74 6.41
C SER A 75 10.32 5.87 7.40
N TYR A 76 10.39 6.29 8.66
CA TYR A 76 11.02 5.53 9.75
C TYR A 76 10.02 4.81 10.66
N SER A 77 8.71 4.95 10.45
CA SER A 77 7.74 4.28 11.33
C SER A 77 7.71 2.77 11.10
N ASP A 78 7.61 2.00 12.19
CA ASP A 78 7.41 0.56 12.13
C ASP A 78 6.05 0.22 11.47
N MET A 79 6.10 -0.50 10.34
CA MET A 79 4.92 -0.84 9.54
C MET A 79 3.92 -1.65 10.34
N TYR A 80 4.37 -2.58 11.18
CA TYR A 80 3.45 -3.48 11.86
C TYR A 80 3.03 -2.93 13.22
N ALA A 81 3.99 -2.48 14.03
CA ALA A 81 3.77 -2.04 15.40
C ALA A 81 3.06 -0.69 15.49
N ARG A 82 3.34 0.24 14.55
CA ARG A 82 2.76 1.59 14.58
C ARG A 82 1.68 1.80 13.54
N VAL A 83 1.79 1.22 12.34
CA VAL A 83 0.84 1.50 11.26
C VAL A 83 -0.29 0.48 11.26
N LEU A 84 0.01 -0.79 10.98
CA LEU A 84 -1.01 -1.82 10.81
C LEU A 84 -1.77 -2.12 12.10
N LYS A 85 -1.09 -2.17 13.25
CA LYS A 85 -1.75 -2.34 14.56
C LYS A 85 -2.83 -1.29 14.80
N ASN A 86 -2.52 -0.03 14.50
CA ASN A 86 -3.46 1.09 14.68
C ASN A 86 -4.59 1.07 13.64
N LYS A 87 -4.31 0.66 12.40
CA LYS A 87 -5.32 0.61 11.33
C LYS A 87 -6.30 -0.55 11.47
N PHE A 88 -5.82 -1.72 11.88
CA PHE A 88 -6.66 -2.91 12.06
C PHE A 88 -7.27 -3.02 13.46
N ALA A 89 -6.82 -2.20 14.42
CA ALA A 89 -7.18 -2.32 15.83
C ALA A 89 -7.03 -3.77 16.35
N ALA A 90 -6.03 -4.49 15.83
CA ALA A 90 -5.85 -5.93 16.04
C ALA A 90 -4.45 -6.25 16.54
N ASN A 91 -4.32 -7.37 17.27
CA ASN A 91 -3.03 -7.89 17.72
C ASN A 91 -2.38 -8.67 16.57
N ILE A 92 -1.33 -8.09 15.97
CA ILE A 92 -0.58 -8.69 14.89
C ILE A 92 0.61 -9.47 15.48
N ARG A 93 0.73 -10.76 15.14
CA ARG A 93 1.92 -11.57 15.43
C ARG A 93 2.90 -11.45 14.28
N ILE A 94 4.18 -11.24 14.58
CA ILE A 94 5.24 -11.11 13.58
C ILE A 94 6.34 -12.10 13.92
N TRP A 95 6.94 -12.65 12.88
CA TRP A 95 8.12 -13.50 13.01
C TRP A 95 9.03 -13.27 11.81
N ALA A 96 10.28 -12.88 12.06
CA ALA A 96 11.32 -12.85 11.05
C ALA A 96 12.10 -14.18 11.06
N PRO A 97 12.73 -14.61 9.95
CA PRO A 97 13.57 -15.82 9.94
C PRO A 97 14.72 -15.80 10.97
N SER A 98 15.18 -14.62 11.37
CA SER A 98 16.20 -14.42 12.39
C SER A 98 15.68 -14.49 13.82
N ASP A 99 14.36 -14.50 14.03
CA ASP A 99 13.78 -14.55 15.37
C ASP A 99 13.74 -16.00 15.87
N ALA A 100 14.30 -16.26 17.07
CA ALA A 100 14.23 -17.59 17.69
C ALA A 100 12.80 -18.02 18.09
N ARG A 101 11.85 -17.07 18.20
CA ARG A 101 10.42 -17.31 18.49
C ARG A 101 9.55 -16.19 17.95
N SER A 102 8.27 -16.48 17.72
CA SER A 102 7.28 -15.46 17.32
C SER A 102 7.21 -14.32 18.35
N LYS A 103 7.27 -13.06 17.86
CA LYS A 103 7.19 -11.86 18.69
C LYS A 103 5.78 -11.27 18.57
N SER A 104 5.08 -11.16 19.71
CA SER A 104 3.82 -10.42 19.77
C SER A 104 4.08 -8.97 20.18
N ILE A 105 3.57 -8.00 19.41
CA ILE A 105 3.72 -6.57 19.74
C ILE A 105 2.57 -6.10 20.65
N CYS A 106 2.39 -6.78 21.78
CA CYS A 106 1.46 -6.35 22.82
C CYS A 106 2.23 -5.58 23.89
N LYS A 107 1.84 -4.32 24.12
CA LYS A 107 2.26 -3.49 25.27
C LYS A 107 3.76 -3.45 25.61
N GLY A 108 4.62 -3.30 24.59
CA GLY A 108 5.90 -2.61 24.77
C GLY A 108 6.96 -3.30 25.64
N GLN A 109 6.99 -4.63 25.75
CA GLN A 109 8.13 -5.31 26.35
C GLN A 109 8.68 -6.38 25.41
N TYR A 110 9.60 -5.96 24.56
CA TYR A 110 10.68 -6.83 24.12
C TYR A 110 11.98 -6.19 24.63
N HIS A 111 12.51 -6.74 25.71
CA HIS A 111 13.90 -6.48 26.11
C HIS A 111 14.79 -7.46 25.35
N LEU A 112 15.86 -6.93 24.77
CA LEU A 112 16.97 -7.72 24.23
C LEU A 112 17.70 -8.47 25.35
#